data_AF-A0A2Z6NPY6-F1
#
_entry.id   AF-A0A2Z6NPY6-F1
#
_cell.length_a   1.000
_cell.length_b   1.000
_cell.length_c   1.000
_cell.angle_alpha   90.00
_cell.angle_beta   90.00
_cell.angle_gamma   90.00
#
_symmetry.space_group_name_H-M   'P 1'
#
loop_
_entity.id
_entity.type
_entity.pdbx_description
1 polymer ?
#
loop_
_entity_poly.entity_id
_entity_poly.type
_entity_poly.pdbx_seq_one_letter_code
_entity_poly.pdbx_strand_id
1 'polypeptide(L)'
;MASNHLSANMLLRIDTNWLVPLAHHAFPHKIEVTRKCFVPTLTRRSCQECEFVIHYDNDDKRRRRSSKWQQRRHCGLGKMGETVSEWELQQGRMAVSTFLQQMGVSVDESESIASNSPSYLNMLVEGVRDLEHLSSSSSSMLDGNGMFNSSFNYRDKILHIAALKGDKGKLAYLESLGFTLSSSMNVARYISSSSSAHNSTLPSLINKVTSIKQLLFPPTHNDHHYQFLIKNIRLIMCHLSISIDEDMQHAFSFFEKVQAKRGGLNILASQDAAFRCLLESFPRILLLSLKNHISPILDFLQNIGIPADRIPNIILAFPPILLWNVRLLKTRVLALNQIDGVDKDYAKLMLKYPWVLSTSIQENYKEIVFFLYSVKV
;
A
#
# COMPACT_ATOMS: atom_id res chain seq x y z
N MET A 1 19.91 -71.71 22.04
CA MET A 1 18.67 -71.42 21.29
C MET A 1 18.38 -69.95 21.51
N ALA A 2 18.90 -69.03 20.68
CA ALA A 2 18.36 -68.60 19.37
C ALA A 2 16.95 -67.96 19.55
N SER A 3 16.62 -66.72 19.15
CA SER A 3 17.11 -65.90 18.04
C SER A 3 16.77 -64.40 18.20
N ASN A 4 17.52 -63.59 17.44
CA ASN A 4 17.42 -62.15 17.18
C ASN A 4 16.12 -61.70 16.50
N HIS A 5 15.77 -60.41 16.62
CA HIS A 5 15.44 -59.59 15.44
C HIS A 5 15.67 -58.08 15.69
N LEU A 6 16.64 -57.55 14.95
CA LEU A 6 16.86 -56.13 14.63
C LEU A 6 15.97 -55.73 13.43
N SER A 7 15.56 -54.47 13.36
CA SER A 7 15.15 -53.76 12.13
C SER A 7 15.43 -52.27 12.39
N ALA A 8 16.50 -51.64 11.88
CA ALA A 8 16.94 -51.34 10.52
C ALA A 8 16.41 -49.99 9.98
N ASN A 9 17.40 -49.14 9.67
CA ASN A 9 17.38 -47.80 9.10
C ASN A 9 16.39 -47.54 7.94
N MET A 10 15.92 -46.29 7.84
CA MET A 10 15.53 -45.69 6.55
C MET A 10 16.09 -44.28 6.44
N LEU A 11 17.35 -44.20 5.97
CA LEU A 11 17.94 -43.03 5.34
C LEU A 11 17.41 -42.97 3.90
N LEU A 12 16.68 -41.93 3.54
CA LEU A 12 16.42 -41.61 2.13
C LEU A 12 17.61 -40.83 1.57
N ARG A 13 18.27 -41.46 0.59
CA ARG A 13 19.34 -40.91 -0.25
C ARG A 13 18.82 -39.74 -1.07
N ILE A 14 19.51 -38.60 -1.01
CA ILE A 14 19.44 -37.56 -2.04
C ILE A 14 20.58 -37.85 -3.01
N ASP A 15 20.24 -38.05 -4.29
CA ASP A 15 21.20 -38.24 -5.37
C ASP A 15 22.04 -36.97 -5.56
N THR A 16 23.32 -37.06 -5.22
CA THR A 16 24.34 -36.07 -5.58
C THR A 16 24.97 -36.47 -6.89
N ASN A 17 24.45 -35.98 -8.02
CA ASN A 17 25.15 -36.05 -9.30
C ASN A 17 24.63 -34.96 -10.26
N TRP A 18 25.18 -33.74 -10.15
CA TRP A 18 25.60 -32.98 -11.33
C TRP A 18 26.56 -31.86 -10.95
N LEU A 19 27.83 -32.22 -10.73
CA LEU A 19 28.97 -31.30 -10.83
C LEU A 19 29.99 -31.93 -11.77
N VAL A 20 30.01 -31.49 -13.03
CA VAL A 20 31.24 -31.44 -13.83
C VAL A 20 31.26 -30.11 -14.59
N PRO A 21 32.39 -29.38 -14.58
CA PRO A 21 32.52 -28.02 -15.11
C PRO A 21 32.89 -28.03 -16.59
N LEU A 22 32.40 -27.06 -17.37
CA LEU A 22 33.02 -26.69 -18.65
C LEU A 22 33.08 -25.18 -18.81
N ALA A 23 34.23 -24.76 -19.31
CA ALA A 23 34.80 -23.44 -19.32
C ALA A 23 34.14 -22.46 -20.32
N HIS A 24 34.34 -21.18 -20.01
CA HIS A 24 34.42 -20.00 -20.89
C HIS A 24 33.84 -20.09 -22.30
N HIS A 25 32.87 -19.22 -22.59
CA HIS A 25 32.94 -18.35 -23.77
C HIS A 25 32.18 -17.04 -23.50
N ALA A 26 32.91 -15.93 -23.64
CA ALA A 26 32.38 -14.58 -23.66
C ALA A 26 31.58 -14.34 -24.95
N PHE A 27 30.44 -13.65 -24.85
CA PHE A 27 29.78 -12.99 -25.97
C PHE A 27 28.94 -11.79 -25.47
N PRO A 28 28.70 -10.79 -26.34
CA PRO A 28 28.92 -9.39 -26.03
C PRO A 28 27.61 -8.62 -25.98
N HIS A 29 27.70 -7.39 -25.48
CA HIS A 29 26.68 -6.38 -25.66
C HIS A 29 26.38 -6.16 -27.15
N LYS A 30 25.09 -6.20 -27.52
CA LYS A 30 24.50 -5.24 -28.47
C LYS A 30 22.98 -5.18 -28.33
N ILE A 31 22.53 -3.98 -28.02
CA ILE A 31 21.15 -3.52 -28.07
C ILE A 31 20.86 -3.19 -29.54
N GLU A 32 19.86 -3.85 -30.14
CA GLU A 32 19.21 -3.34 -31.34
C GLU A 32 17.69 -3.36 -31.15
N VAL A 33 17.13 -2.15 -31.25
CA VAL A 33 15.71 -1.86 -31.26
C VAL A 33 15.16 -2.23 -32.63
N THR A 34 14.21 -3.16 -32.71
CA THR A 34 13.26 -3.21 -33.82
C THR A 34 11.85 -3.51 -33.34
N ARG A 35 10.97 -2.52 -33.55
CA ARG A 35 9.52 -2.67 -33.51
C ARG A 35 9.10 -3.67 -34.58
N LYS A 36 8.25 -4.63 -34.24
CA LYS A 36 7.25 -5.19 -35.16
C LYS A 36 6.10 -5.79 -34.38
N CYS A 37 4.92 -5.21 -34.61
CA CYS A 37 3.64 -5.80 -34.26
C CYS A 37 3.52 -7.17 -34.94
N PHE A 38 3.15 -8.20 -34.18
CA PHE A 38 2.67 -9.44 -34.75
C PHE A 38 1.54 -9.98 -33.87
N VAL A 39 0.32 -9.94 -34.41
CA VAL A 39 -0.85 -10.62 -33.89
C VAL A 39 -0.84 -12.02 -34.50
N PRO A 40 -1.05 -13.07 -33.69
CA PRO A 40 -1.78 -14.23 -34.19
C PRO A 40 -2.96 -14.58 -33.29
N THR A 41 -4.14 -14.49 -33.88
CA THR A 41 -5.36 -15.23 -33.49
C THR A 41 -5.24 -16.72 -33.84
N LEU A 42 -6.10 -17.53 -33.19
CA LEU A 42 -6.34 -18.99 -33.30
C LEU A 42 -5.58 -19.78 -32.22
N THR A 43 -6.15 -20.70 -31.43
CA THR A 43 -7.46 -21.38 -31.46
C THR A 43 -7.72 -22.05 -30.12
N ARG A 44 -9.01 -22.13 -29.81
CA ARG A 44 -9.70 -22.82 -28.71
C ARG A 44 -9.26 -24.30 -28.56
N ARG A 45 -8.79 -24.71 -27.38
CA ARG A 45 -8.96 -26.08 -26.86
C ARG A 45 -9.24 -26.04 -25.36
N SER A 46 -10.34 -26.69 -25.02
CA SER A 46 -10.89 -26.99 -23.70
C SER A 46 -9.95 -27.87 -22.88
N CYS A 47 -9.73 -27.51 -21.61
CA CYS A 47 -9.40 -28.48 -20.56
C CYS A 47 -10.26 -28.17 -19.33
N GLN A 48 -10.85 -29.25 -18.84
CA GLN A 48 -11.88 -29.34 -17.81
C GLN A 48 -11.42 -28.86 -16.44
N GLU A 49 -12.40 -28.28 -15.75
CA GLU A 49 -12.39 -27.89 -14.35
C GLU A 49 -12.11 -29.09 -13.43
N CYS A 50 -11.29 -28.84 -12.39
CA CYS A 50 -11.35 -29.59 -11.14
C CYS A 50 -11.62 -28.56 -10.04
N GLU A 51 -12.87 -28.53 -9.60
CA GLU A 51 -13.37 -27.76 -8.48
C GLU A 51 -12.71 -28.21 -7.17
N PHE A 52 -12.22 -27.26 -6.38
CA PHE A 52 -12.04 -27.44 -4.94
C PHE A 52 -13.01 -26.50 -4.24
N VAL A 53 -14.10 -27.07 -3.75
CA VAL A 53 -15.14 -26.43 -2.96
C VAL A 53 -14.63 -26.26 -1.52
N ILE A 54 -14.68 -25.03 -1.00
CA ILE A 54 -14.64 -24.78 0.46
C ILE A 54 -15.97 -24.14 0.84
N HIS A 55 -16.82 -24.92 1.48
CA HIS A 55 -18.07 -24.47 2.10
C HIS A 55 -17.76 -23.61 3.33
N TYR A 56 -18.39 -22.44 3.40
CA TYR A 56 -18.74 -21.81 4.67
C TYR A 56 -20.20 -21.36 4.60
N ASP A 57 -21.05 -22.07 5.35
CA ASP A 57 -22.37 -21.60 5.73
C ASP A 57 -22.23 -20.36 6.62
N ASN A 58 -22.93 -19.30 6.24
CA ASN A 58 -23.40 -18.28 7.18
C ASN A 58 -24.63 -17.59 6.57
N ASP A 59 -25.79 -18.03 7.04
CA ASP A 59 -27.05 -17.31 6.96
C ASP A 59 -26.91 -15.96 7.68
N ASP A 60 -26.88 -14.86 6.92
CA ASP A 60 -27.22 -13.56 7.47
C ASP A 60 -27.93 -12.69 6.42
N LYS A 61 -29.25 -12.60 6.57
CA LYS A 61 -30.16 -11.84 5.70
C LYS A 61 -29.92 -10.34 5.86
N ARG A 62 -28.89 -9.78 5.19
CA ARG A 62 -28.76 -8.33 4.98
C ARG A 62 -29.23 -7.95 3.59
N ARG A 63 -30.33 -7.19 3.54
CA ARG A 63 -30.92 -6.55 2.36
C ARG A 63 -29.83 -5.85 1.51
N ARG A 64 -29.45 -6.49 0.41
CA ARG A 64 -28.63 -5.89 -0.66
C ARG A 64 -29.42 -4.75 -1.30
N ARG A 65 -29.08 -3.49 -0.98
CA ARG A 65 -29.33 -2.40 -1.93
C ARG A 65 -28.36 -2.59 -3.08
N SER A 66 -28.90 -3.09 -4.19
CA SER A 66 -28.21 -3.44 -5.43
C SER A 66 -27.33 -2.29 -5.93
N SER A 67 -26.03 -2.57 -6.06
CA SER A 67 -24.99 -1.71 -6.60
C SER A 67 -25.11 -1.58 -8.13
N LYS A 68 -26.15 -0.86 -8.60
CA LYS A 68 -26.38 -0.57 -10.03
C LYS A 68 -25.22 0.18 -10.73
N TRP A 69 -24.26 0.74 -9.99
CA TRP A 69 -23.13 1.49 -10.55
C TRP A 69 -21.89 0.64 -10.87
N GLN A 70 -21.78 -0.59 -10.34
CA GLN A 70 -20.61 -1.44 -10.62
C GLN A 70 -20.70 -2.19 -11.95
N GLN A 71 -21.90 -2.32 -12.54
CA GLN A 71 -22.11 -3.03 -13.81
C GLN A 71 -22.10 -2.16 -15.07
N ARG A 72 -21.94 -0.84 -14.94
CA ARG A 72 -21.77 0.07 -16.09
C ARG A 72 -20.33 0.54 -16.22
N ARG A 73 -19.41 -0.41 -16.42
CA ARG A 73 -18.15 -0.14 -17.11
C ARG A 73 -18.26 -0.68 -18.52
N HIS A 74 -19.05 -0.01 -19.35
CA HIS A 74 -18.78 -0.08 -20.78
C HIS A 74 -17.46 0.65 -21.01
N CYS A 75 -16.45 -0.08 -21.47
CA CYS A 75 -15.32 0.50 -22.19
C CYS A 75 -15.89 1.12 -23.47
N GLY A 76 -16.44 2.34 -23.36
CA GLY A 76 -16.66 3.20 -24.50
C GLY A 76 -15.32 3.84 -24.83
N LEU A 77 -14.86 3.68 -26.07
CA LEU A 77 -14.03 4.69 -26.70
C LEU A 77 -14.84 5.99 -26.72
N GLY A 78 -14.79 6.75 -25.63
CA GLY A 78 -15.30 8.12 -25.57
C GLY A 78 -14.45 9.00 -26.47
N LYS A 79 -15.12 9.86 -27.25
CA LYS A 79 -14.48 10.82 -28.16
C LYS A 79 -13.29 11.50 -27.49
N MET A 80 -12.15 11.48 -28.18
CA MET A 80 -11.03 12.36 -27.91
C MET A 80 -11.52 13.82 -27.90
N GLY A 81 -11.41 14.47 -26.74
CA GLY A 81 -11.05 15.89 -26.65
C GLY A 81 -12.18 16.91 -26.65
N GLU A 82 -13.01 16.93 -25.62
CA GLU A 82 -13.55 18.20 -25.11
C GLU A 82 -12.84 18.51 -23.78
N THR A 83 -11.74 19.27 -23.87
CA THR A 83 -11.00 19.73 -22.71
C THR A 83 -11.94 20.45 -21.75
N VAL A 84 -11.94 20.07 -20.48
CA VAL A 84 -12.74 20.74 -19.44
C VAL A 84 -12.41 22.24 -19.44
N SER A 85 -13.42 23.08 -19.54
CA SER A 85 -13.24 24.54 -19.58
C SER A 85 -12.70 25.04 -18.23
N GLU A 86 -11.82 26.04 -18.24
CA GLU A 86 -11.29 26.64 -17.01
C GLU A 86 -12.42 27.18 -16.11
N TRP A 87 -13.51 27.67 -16.72
CA TRP A 87 -14.70 28.08 -15.98
C TRP A 87 -15.36 26.90 -15.24
N GLU A 88 -15.47 25.73 -15.88
CA GLU A 88 -16.02 24.51 -15.26
C GLU A 88 -15.14 24.03 -14.11
N LEU A 89 -13.82 24.07 -14.29
CA LEU A 89 -12.86 23.74 -13.24
C LEU A 89 -12.98 24.70 -12.06
N GLN A 90 -13.12 26.00 -12.33
CA GLN A 90 -13.29 26.99 -11.27
C GLN A 90 -14.60 26.80 -10.50
N GLN A 91 -15.72 26.57 -11.21
CA GLN A 91 -17.00 26.28 -10.57
C GLN A 91 -16.92 24.99 -9.75
N GLY A 92 -16.26 23.97 -10.26
CA GLY A 92 -16.10 22.71 -9.55
C GLY A 92 -15.17 22.83 -8.33
N ARG A 93 -14.09 23.63 -8.38
CA ARG A 93 -13.26 23.92 -7.19
C ARG A 93 -14.10 24.56 -6.09
N MET A 94 -14.91 25.55 -6.44
CA MET A 94 -15.84 26.20 -5.50
C MET A 94 -16.90 25.23 -4.96
N ALA A 95 -17.42 24.33 -5.81
CA ALA A 95 -18.35 23.29 -5.38
C ALA A 95 -17.69 22.30 -4.40
N VAL A 96 -16.50 21.80 -4.71
CA VAL A 96 -15.76 20.85 -3.85
C VAL A 96 -15.42 21.50 -2.51
N SER A 97 -14.95 22.75 -2.49
CA SER A 97 -14.71 23.48 -1.25
C SER A 97 -15.98 23.58 -0.39
N THR A 98 -17.12 23.97 -0.98
CA THR A 98 -18.40 24.01 -0.26
C THR A 98 -18.84 22.63 0.24
N PHE A 99 -18.65 21.58 -0.54
CA PHE A 99 -18.94 20.21 -0.12
C PHE A 99 -18.09 19.79 1.07
N LEU A 100 -16.80 20.11 1.07
CA LEU A 100 -15.89 19.81 2.18
C LEU A 100 -16.26 20.59 3.45
N GLN A 101 -16.69 21.85 3.32
CA GLN A 101 -17.21 22.65 4.44
C GLN A 101 -18.47 22.03 5.05
N GLN A 102 -19.38 21.49 4.22
CA GLN A 102 -20.54 20.74 4.71
C GLN A 102 -20.15 19.49 5.50
N MET A 103 -18.97 18.91 5.23
CA MET A 103 -18.40 17.78 5.99
C MET A 103 -17.63 18.21 7.25
N GLY A 104 -17.61 19.52 7.54
CA GLY A 104 -17.01 20.11 8.74
C GLY A 104 -15.56 20.58 8.59
N VAL A 105 -15.01 20.63 7.37
CA VAL A 105 -13.67 21.15 7.10
C VAL A 105 -13.68 22.68 7.15
N SER A 106 -12.60 23.31 7.64
CA SER A 106 -12.48 24.77 7.66
C SER A 106 -12.45 25.35 6.24
N VAL A 107 -12.77 26.64 6.09
CA VAL A 107 -12.80 27.32 4.78
C VAL A 107 -11.45 27.22 4.09
N ASP A 108 -10.36 27.66 4.73
CA ASP A 108 -9.01 27.67 4.16
C ASP A 108 -8.52 26.26 3.77
N GLU A 109 -8.76 25.27 4.64
CA GLU A 109 -8.36 23.88 4.39
C GLU A 109 -9.18 23.27 3.26
N SER A 110 -10.47 23.60 3.16
CA SER A 110 -11.34 23.13 2.07
C SER A 110 -10.91 23.68 0.70
N GLU A 111 -10.49 24.95 0.64
CA GLU A 111 -10.01 25.59 -0.59
C GLU A 111 -8.65 25.01 -1.01
N SER A 112 -7.77 24.78 -0.04
CA SER A 112 -6.48 24.11 -0.28
C SER A 112 -6.67 22.69 -0.80
N ILE A 113 -7.55 21.89 -0.18
CA ILE A 113 -7.84 20.52 -0.64
C ILE A 113 -8.42 20.53 -2.04
N ALA A 114 -9.42 21.38 -2.31
CA ALA A 114 -10.07 21.47 -3.62
C ALA A 114 -9.09 21.87 -4.73
N SER A 115 -8.16 22.77 -4.43
CA SER A 115 -7.13 23.22 -5.38
C SER A 115 -6.09 22.14 -5.66
N ASN A 116 -5.83 21.25 -4.70
CA ASN A 116 -4.86 20.15 -4.79
C ASN A 116 -5.50 18.81 -5.20
N SER A 117 -6.77 18.77 -5.61
CA SER A 117 -7.47 17.54 -6.02
C SER A 117 -8.05 17.59 -7.46
N PRO A 118 -7.21 17.77 -8.50
CA PRO A 118 -7.68 17.99 -9.87
C PRO A 118 -8.33 16.75 -10.51
N SER A 119 -7.89 15.54 -10.19
CA SER A 119 -8.46 14.31 -10.76
C SER A 119 -9.84 14.01 -10.17
N TYR A 120 -10.03 14.28 -8.88
CA TYR A 120 -11.31 14.21 -8.20
C TYR A 120 -12.30 15.21 -8.79
N LEU A 121 -11.85 16.45 -8.99
CA LEU A 121 -12.61 17.50 -9.65
C LEU A 121 -13.05 17.07 -11.07
N ASN A 122 -12.11 16.60 -11.89
CA ASN A 122 -12.41 16.10 -13.24
C ASN A 122 -13.41 14.94 -13.19
N MET A 123 -13.27 14.01 -12.24
CA MET A 123 -14.22 12.91 -12.06
C MET A 123 -15.65 13.40 -11.74
N LEU A 124 -15.80 14.52 -11.02
CA LEU A 124 -17.11 15.10 -10.74
C LEU A 124 -17.68 15.82 -11.97
N VAL A 125 -16.86 16.62 -12.66
CA VAL A 125 -17.25 17.35 -13.88
C VAL A 125 -17.67 16.40 -14.98
N GLU A 126 -16.87 15.36 -15.25
CA GLU A 126 -17.23 14.32 -16.23
C GLU A 126 -18.52 13.60 -15.81
N GLY A 127 -18.74 13.40 -14.51
CA GLY A 127 -20.01 12.88 -14.00
C GLY A 127 -21.21 13.79 -14.32
N VAL A 128 -21.04 15.12 -14.28
CA VAL A 128 -22.10 16.08 -14.66
C VAL A 128 -22.39 15.96 -16.14
N ARG A 129 -21.34 15.98 -16.99
CA ARG A 129 -21.46 15.85 -18.44
C ARG A 129 -22.16 14.56 -18.83
N ASP A 130 -21.76 13.43 -18.24
CA ASP A 130 -22.40 12.13 -18.47
C ASP A 130 -23.91 12.15 -18.14
N LEU A 131 -24.30 12.75 -17.01
CA LEU A 131 -25.70 12.86 -16.61
C LEU A 131 -26.50 13.80 -17.53
N GLU A 132 -25.90 14.91 -17.96
CA GLU A 132 -26.52 15.86 -18.89
C GLU A 132 -26.76 15.23 -20.28
N HIS A 133 -25.79 14.47 -20.80
CA HIS A 133 -25.94 13.72 -22.04
C HIS A 133 -27.04 12.65 -21.96
N LEU A 134 -27.13 11.94 -20.84
CA LEU A 134 -28.18 10.95 -20.60
C LEU A 134 -29.57 11.59 -20.50
N SER A 135 -29.67 12.75 -19.83
CA SER A 135 -30.93 13.50 -19.72
C SER A 135 -31.41 14.03 -21.07
N SER A 136 -30.48 14.46 -21.93
CA SER A 136 -30.77 14.93 -23.29
C SER A 136 -31.25 13.81 -24.21
N SER A 137 -30.89 12.56 -23.91
CA SER A 137 -31.28 11.36 -24.66
C SER A 137 -32.56 10.69 -24.12
N SER A 138 -33.10 11.17 -22.98
CA SER A 138 -34.20 10.53 -22.25
C SER A 138 -35.35 11.53 -22.01
N SER A 139 -35.99 12.01 -23.08
CA SER A 139 -37.11 12.97 -23.00
C SER A 139 -38.48 12.33 -22.73
N SER A 140 -38.54 11.09 -22.26
CA SER A 140 -39.79 10.48 -21.79
C SER A 140 -39.50 9.45 -20.71
N MET A 141 -39.85 9.79 -19.47
CA MET A 141 -40.49 8.95 -18.44
C MET A 141 -40.37 9.68 -17.09
N LEU A 142 -41.49 10.23 -16.63
CA LEU A 142 -41.69 10.65 -15.25
C LEU A 142 -41.82 9.39 -14.37
N ASP A 143 -41.08 9.28 -13.28
CA ASP A 143 -41.54 9.66 -11.93
C ASP A 143 -40.77 8.89 -10.83
N GLY A 144 -40.59 9.54 -9.68
CA GLY A 144 -40.33 8.87 -8.39
C GLY A 144 -38.89 8.47 -8.02
N ASN A 145 -38.21 9.36 -7.28
CA ASN A 145 -37.22 9.06 -6.22
C ASN A 145 -35.70 9.20 -6.48
N GLY A 146 -35.25 10.17 -7.30
CA GLY A 146 -33.83 10.55 -7.37
C GLY A 146 -33.38 11.32 -8.63
N MET A 147 -34.12 12.36 -9.02
CA MET A 147 -33.89 13.08 -10.28
C MET A 147 -32.71 14.07 -10.19
N PHE A 148 -31.81 14.05 -11.16
CA PHE A 148 -30.88 15.15 -11.44
C PHE A 148 -31.70 16.32 -12.00
N ASN A 149 -32.03 17.31 -11.15
CA ASN A 149 -32.91 18.40 -11.56
C ASN A 149 -32.18 19.28 -12.58
N SER A 150 -32.72 19.40 -13.79
CA SER A 150 -32.20 20.29 -14.85
C SER A 150 -32.20 21.77 -14.43
N SER A 151 -32.92 22.11 -13.35
CA SER A 151 -32.97 23.44 -12.73
C SER A 151 -31.77 23.78 -11.84
N PHE A 152 -30.91 22.81 -11.48
CA PHE A 152 -29.72 23.11 -10.69
C PHE A 152 -28.73 23.95 -11.49
N ASN A 153 -28.14 24.97 -10.85
CA ASN A 153 -26.96 25.61 -11.41
C ASN A 153 -25.81 24.59 -11.50
N TYR A 154 -24.81 24.86 -12.33
CA TYR A 154 -23.71 23.91 -12.57
C TYR A 154 -22.97 23.50 -11.29
N ARG A 155 -22.85 24.41 -10.32
CA ARG A 155 -22.23 24.14 -9.02
C ARG A 155 -23.03 23.14 -8.18
N ASP A 156 -24.35 23.32 -8.12
CA ASP A 156 -25.28 22.45 -7.40
C ASP A 156 -25.33 21.06 -8.02
N LYS A 157 -25.20 20.97 -9.35
CA LYS A 157 -25.02 19.68 -10.05
C LYS A 157 -23.78 18.94 -9.57
N ILE A 158 -22.64 19.62 -9.45
CA ILE A 158 -21.39 19.02 -8.93
C ILE A 158 -21.56 18.58 -7.47
N LEU A 159 -22.15 19.42 -6.61
CA LEU A 159 -22.45 19.09 -5.22
C LEU A 159 -23.31 17.83 -5.10
N HIS A 160 -24.34 17.74 -5.94
CA HIS A 160 -25.23 16.59 -5.98
C HIS A 160 -24.47 15.31 -6.37
N ILE A 161 -23.57 15.36 -7.36
CA ILE A 161 -22.75 14.21 -7.76
C ILE A 161 -21.78 13.79 -6.65
N ALA A 162 -21.14 14.76 -5.99
CA ALA A 162 -20.27 14.49 -4.86
C ALA A 162 -21.02 13.77 -3.74
N ALA A 163 -22.24 14.24 -3.41
CA ALA A 163 -23.11 13.59 -2.44
C ALA A 163 -23.51 12.16 -2.87
N LEU A 164 -23.85 11.95 -4.14
CA LEU A 164 -24.21 10.63 -4.68
C LEU A 164 -23.05 9.62 -4.61
N LYS A 165 -21.81 10.06 -4.77
CA LYS A 165 -20.64 9.18 -4.64
C LYS A 165 -20.45 8.65 -3.22
N GLY A 166 -20.94 9.38 -2.22
CA GLY A 166 -20.96 8.92 -0.82
C GLY A 166 -19.57 8.76 -0.20
N ASP A 167 -18.54 9.36 -0.79
CA ASP A 167 -17.15 9.30 -0.30
C ASP A 167 -16.92 10.23 0.90
N LYS A 168 -17.83 11.20 1.13
CA LYS A 168 -17.79 12.21 2.21
C LYS A 168 -16.51 13.06 2.15
N GLY A 169 -16.04 13.37 0.94
CA GLY A 169 -14.84 14.21 0.72
C GLY A 169 -13.50 13.53 0.98
N LYS A 170 -13.48 12.24 1.36
CA LYS A 170 -12.24 11.51 1.62
C LYS A 170 -11.34 11.39 0.38
N LEU A 171 -11.92 11.26 -0.81
CA LEU A 171 -11.13 11.13 -2.04
C LEU A 171 -10.40 12.42 -2.39
N ALA A 172 -11.09 13.56 -2.30
CA ALA A 172 -10.49 14.88 -2.50
C ALA A 172 -9.32 15.10 -1.53
N TYR A 173 -9.53 14.81 -0.25
CA TYR A 173 -8.48 14.93 0.77
C TYR A 173 -7.27 14.04 0.48
N LEU A 174 -7.48 12.75 0.18
CA LEU A 174 -6.37 11.85 -0.12
C LEU A 174 -5.61 12.29 -1.37
N GLU A 175 -6.30 12.74 -2.42
CA GLU A 175 -5.64 13.28 -3.60
C GLU A 175 -4.82 14.52 -3.28
N SER A 176 -5.29 15.41 -2.39
CA SER A 176 -4.54 16.60 -1.97
C SER A 176 -3.22 16.28 -1.25
N LEU A 177 -3.11 15.08 -0.67
CA LEU A 177 -1.85 14.56 -0.11
C LEU A 177 -0.92 13.96 -1.19
N GLY A 178 -1.33 14.02 -2.46
CA GLY A 178 -0.62 13.52 -3.63
C GLY A 178 -1.00 12.09 -4.05
N PHE A 179 -1.99 11.44 -3.45
CA PHE A 179 -2.40 10.10 -3.88
C PHE A 179 -3.02 10.15 -5.27
N THR A 180 -2.84 9.10 -6.09
CA THR A 180 -3.60 9.00 -7.34
C THR A 180 -5.08 8.79 -7.03
N LEU A 181 -5.99 9.09 -7.97
CA LEU A 181 -7.42 8.88 -7.76
C LEU A 181 -7.76 7.41 -7.43
N SER A 182 -7.12 6.45 -8.10
CA SER A 182 -7.31 5.01 -7.85
C SER A 182 -6.79 4.58 -6.48
N SER A 183 -5.62 5.10 -6.09
CA SER A 183 -5.02 4.86 -4.78
C SER A 183 -5.88 5.44 -3.65
N SER A 184 -6.35 6.68 -3.84
CA SER A 184 -7.29 7.37 -2.94
C SER A 184 -8.56 6.54 -2.74
N MET A 185 -9.12 5.97 -3.80
CA MET A 185 -10.30 5.09 -3.68
C MET A 185 -10.02 3.83 -2.85
N ASN A 186 -8.86 3.21 -3.02
CA ASN A 186 -8.51 1.99 -2.28
C ASN A 186 -8.30 2.28 -0.79
N VAL A 187 -7.55 3.33 -0.48
CA VAL A 187 -7.31 3.76 0.92
C VAL A 187 -8.62 4.23 1.57
N ALA A 188 -9.45 5.02 0.87
CA ALA A 188 -10.74 5.48 1.39
C ALA A 188 -11.71 4.32 1.67
N ARG A 189 -11.74 3.30 0.82
CA ARG A 189 -12.52 2.07 1.09
C ARG A 189 -12.01 1.35 2.32
N TYR A 190 -10.69 1.23 2.47
CA TYR A 190 -10.09 0.60 3.64
C TYR A 190 -10.51 1.27 4.95
N ILE A 191 -10.44 2.61 4.99
CA ILE A 191 -10.86 3.40 6.16
C ILE A 191 -12.37 3.24 6.40
N SER A 192 -13.19 3.26 5.34
CA SER A 192 -14.65 3.23 5.44
C SER A 192 -15.21 1.86 5.81
N SER A 193 -14.57 0.76 5.41
CA SER A 193 -14.98 -0.61 5.77
C SER A 193 -14.74 -0.93 7.24
N SER A 194 -13.71 -0.32 7.85
CA SER A 194 -13.34 -0.58 9.25
C SER A 194 -13.92 0.43 10.24
N SER A 195 -14.58 1.50 9.76
CA SER A 195 -15.13 2.57 10.60
C SER A 195 -16.57 2.31 11.11
N SER A 196 -16.91 1.07 11.47
CA SER A 196 -18.28 0.69 11.84
C SER A 196 -18.70 1.06 13.27
N ALA A 197 -17.81 1.61 14.11
CA ALA A 197 -18.12 1.85 15.52
C ALA A 197 -18.08 3.32 15.99
N HIS A 198 -17.43 4.24 15.28
CA HIS A 198 -17.42 5.66 15.67
C HIS A 198 -17.41 6.57 14.44
N ASN A 199 -18.21 7.64 14.51
CA ASN A 199 -18.34 8.73 13.54
C ASN A 199 -16.98 9.38 13.24
N SER A 200 -16.15 8.77 12.40
CA SER A 200 -14.95 9.39 11.85
C SER A 200 -15.38 10.45 10.83
N THR A 201 -15.54 11.68 11.33
CA THR A 201 -15.77 12.85 10.49
C THR A 201 -14.52 13.12 9.64
N LEU A 202 -14.68 13.77 8.49
CA LEU A 202 -13.54 14.12 7.63
C LEU A 202 -12.46 14.91 8.40
N PRO A 203 -12.78 15.91 9.24
CA PRO A 203 -11.78 16.61 10.05
C PRO A 203 -11.01 15.69 11.02
N SER A 204 -11.68 14.70 11.62
CA SER A 204 -11.00 13.73 12.51
C SER A 204 -9.98 12.89 11.75
N LEU A 205 -10.29 12.54 10.50
CA LEU A 205 -9.37 11.81 9.63
C LEU A 205 -8.19 12.70 9.23
N ILE A 206 -8.44 13.95 8.85
CA ILE A 206 -7.41 14.93 8.50
C ILE A 206 -6.42 15.09 9.66
N ASN A 207 -6.95 15.40 10.86
CA ASN A 207 -6.13 15.55 12.06
C ASN A 207 -5.32 14.29 12.37
N LYS A 208 -5.92 13.10 12.21
CA LYS A 208 -5.24 11.83 12.43
C LYS A 208 -4.10 11.62 11.44
N VAL A 209 -4.36 11.79 10.14
CA VAL A 209 -3.34 11.61 9.09
C VAL A 209 -2.19 12.61 9.26
N THR A 210 -2.50 13.88 9.55
CA THR A 210 -1.51 14.91 9.85
C THR A 210 -0.67 14.55 11.09
N SER A 211 -1.32 14.06 12.15
CA SER A 211 -0.62 13.62 13.37
C SER A 211 0.28 12.41 13.12
N ILE A 212 -0.18 11.41 12.36
CA ILE A 212 0.64 10.25 11.98
C ILE A 212 1.85 10.74 11.17
N LYS A 213 1.65 11.62 10.18
CA LYS A 213 2.74 12.17 9.37
C LYS A 213 3.79 12.86 10.23
N GLN A 214 3.37 13.73 11.15
CA GLN A 214 4.27 14.44 12.06
C GLN A 214 5.04 13.51 13.00
N LEU A 215 4.38 12.45 13.50
CA LEU A 215 5.03 11.46 14.38
C LEU A 215 6.03 10.58 13.64
N LEU A 216 5.69 10.14 12.43
CA LEU A 216 6.53 9.21 11.66
C LEU A 216 7.60 9.91 10.83
N PHE A 217 7.36 11.14 10.41
CA PHE A 217 8.22 11.96 9.56
C PHE A 217 8.26 13.40 10.09
N PRO A 218 8.94 13.64 11.23
CA PRO A 218 9.11 14.99 11.75
C PRO A 218 9.89 15.86 10.74
N PRO A 219 9.64 17.19 10.71
CA PRO A 219 10.21 18.10 9.71
C PRO A 219 11.73 18.36 9.87
N THR A 220 12.47 17.50 10.59
CA THR A 220 13.88 17.71 10.86
C THR A 220 14.73 17.45 9.61
N HIS A 221 15.53 18.45 9.25
CA HIS A 221 16.47 18.44 8.13
C HIS A 221 17.64 17.49 8.38
N ASN A 222 17.63 16.29 7.79
CA ASN A 222 18.85 15.53 7.53
C ASN A 222 18.64 14.56 6.36
N ASP A 223 18.91 15.06 5.16
CA ASP A 223 18.76 14.32 3.90
C ASP A 223 19.79 13.17 3.73
N HIS A 224 20.86 13.20 4.51
CA HIS A 224 22.04 12.34 4.32
C HIS A 224 21.82 10.84 4.63
N HIS A 225 20.70 10.46 5.25
CA HIS A 225 20.48 9.08 5.69
C HIS A 225 19.66 8.24 4.72
N TYR A 226 18.91 8.86 3.80
CA TYR A 226 18.08 8.15 2.81
C TYR A 226 18.92 7.37 1.81
N GLN A 227 20.11 7.86 1.45
CA GLN A 227 21.00 7.14 0.53
C GLN A 227 21.44 5.78 1.09
N PHE A 228 21.68 5.72 2.39
CA PHE A 228 22.05 4.48 3.07
C PHE A 228 20.87 3.51 3.16
N LEU A 229 19.69 4.04 3.49
CA LEU A 229 18.42 3.28 3.46
C LEU A 229 18.21 2.64 2.07
N ILE A 230 18.24 3.44 1.00
CA ILE A 230 18.02 2.98 -0.37
C ILE A 230 19.06 1.93 -0.77
N LYS A 231 20.34 2.16 -0.43
CA LYS A 231 21.41 1.19 -0.69
C LYS A 231 21.13 -0.14 0.00
N ASN A 232 20.76 -0.12 1.28
CA ASN A 232 20.52 -1.35 2.02
C ASN A 232 19.27 -2.08 1.51
N ILE A 233 18.20 -1.35 1.15
CA ILE A 233 17.00 -1.95 0.53
C ILE A 233 17.38 -2.67 -0.77
N ARG A 234 18.17 -2.05 -1.65
CA ARG A 234 18.64 -2.70 -2.88
C ARG A 234 19.46 -3.96 -2.60
N LEU A 235 20.37 -3.89 -1.62
CA LEU A 235 21.21 -5.02 -1.26
C LEU A 235 20.36 -6.20 -0.78
N ILE A 236 19.38 -5.97 0.10
CA ILE A 236 18.55 -7.08 0.60
C ILE A 236 17.64 -7.64 -0.50
N MET A 237 17.07 -6.79 -1.36
CA MET A 237 16.28 -7.27 -2.50
C MET A 237 17.09 -8.14 -3.49
N CYS A 238 18.38 -7.84 -3.69
CA CYS A 238 19.22 -8.56 -4.64
C CYS A 238 19.92 -9.80 -4.05
N HIS A 239 20.19 -9.81 -2.75
CA HIS A 239 21.10 -10.79 -2.15
C HIS A 239 20.49 -11.63 -1.02
N LEU A 240 19.23 -11.41 -0.64
CA LEU A 240 18.60 -12.29 0.33
C LEU A 240 18.31 -13.66 -0.30
N SER A 241 18.97 -14.70 0.20
CA SER A 241 18.86 -16.08 -0.31
C SER A 241 18.34 -17.05 0.74
N ILE A 242 17.35 -16.62 1.53
CA ILE A 242 16.67 -17.44 2.54
C ILE A 242 15.16 -17.43 2.29
N SER A 243 14.43 -18.36 2.92
CA SER A 243 12.98 -18.28 2.95
C SER A 243 12.54 -16.99 3.67
N ILE A 244 11.51 -16.34 3.13
CA ILE A 244 10.98 -15.08 3.68
C ILE A 244 9.65 -15.33 4.40
N ASP A 245 9.56 -14.83 5.63
CA ASP A 245 8.30 -14.79 6.38
C ASP A 245 7.35 -13.70 5.86
N GLU A 246 6.14 -13.66 6.40
CA GLU A 246 5.08 -12.72 6.00
C GLU A 246 5.51 -11.25 6.16
N ASP A 247 6.23 -10.90 7.23
CA ASP A 247 6.67 -9.53 7.46
C ASP A 247 7.72 -9.13 6.39
N MET A 248 8.66 -10.01 6.07
CA MET A 248 9.61 -9.80 4.99
C MET A 248 8.94 -9.71 3.62
N GLN A 249 7.96 -10.58 3.35
CA GLN A 249 7.18 -10.54 2.11
C GLN A 249 6.44 -9.20 1.96
N HIS A 250 5.85 -8.70 3.04
CA HIS A 250 5.20 -7.38 3.04
C HIS A 250 6.20 -6.24 2.81
N ALA A 251 7.39 -6.28 3.43
CA ALA A 251 8.43 -5.29 3.21
C ALA A 251 8.95 -5.31 1.76
N PHE A 252 9.16 -6.49 1.18
CA PHE A 252 9.61 -6.63 -0.21
C PHE A 252 8.55 -6.19 -1.21
N SER A 253 7.30 -6.59 -0.99
CA SER A 253 6.17 -6.11 -1.80
C SER A 253 6.07 -4.58 -1.80
N PHE A 254 6.37 -3.95 -0.66
CA PHE A 254 6.45 -2.50 -0.56
C PHE A 254 7.60 -1.94 -1.41
N PHE A 255 8.80 -2.51 -1.32
CA PHE A 255 9.93 -2.05 -2.11
C PHE A 255 9.72 -2.21 -3.61
N GLU A 256 9.17 -3.34 -4.05
CA GLU A 256 8.85 -3.59 -5.46
C GLU A 256 7.85 -2.57 -5.99
N LYS A 257 6.79 -2.27 -5.21
CA LYS A 257 5.81 -1.23 -5.55
C LYS A 257 6.44 0.16 -5.65
N VAL A 258 7.35 0.51 -4.74
CA VAL A 258 8.06 1.80 -4.80
C VAL A 258 9.03 1.83 -5.98
N GLN A 259 9.77 0.74 -6.21
CA GLN A 259 10.73 0.61 -7.31
C GLN A 259 10.06 0.70 -8.68
N ALA A 260 8.81 0.25 -8.81
CA ALA A 260 8.02 0.34 -10.04
C ALA A 260 7.49 1.76 -10.36
N LYS A 261 7.55 2.70 -9.41
CA LYS A 261 7.15 4.10 -9.64
C LYS A 261 8.25 4.88 -10.35
N ARG A 262 7.88 6.00 -11.00
CA ARG A 262 8.85 6.92 -11.64
C ARG A 262 9.82 7.47 -10.59
N GLY A 263 11.12 7.21 -10.76
CA GLY A 263 12.16 7.55 -9.79
C GLY A 263 12.57 6.40 -8.85
N GLY A 264 11.81 5.29 -8.84
CA GLY A 264 12.09 4.10 -8.05
C GLY A 264 12.24 4.39 -6.55
N LEU A 265 13.17 3.69 -5.89
CA LEU A 265 13.44 3.89 -4.45
C LEU A 265 13.90 5.31 -4.08
N ASN A 266 14.37 6.13 -5.02
CA ASN A 266 14.77 7.51 -4.72
C ASN A 266 13.58 8.39 -4.30
N ILE A 267 12.35 7.97 -4.60
CA ILE A 267 11.13 8.61 -4.11
C ILE A 267 11.10 8.69 -2.58
N LEU A 268 11.74 7.73 -1.89
CA LEU A 268 11.78 7.69 -0.43
C LEU A 268 12.58 8.83 0.21
N ALA A 269 13.39 9.57 -0.57
CA ALA A 269 14.10 10.75 -0.08
C ALA A 269 13.13 11.93 0.22
N SER A 270 11.99 11.98 -0.46
CA SER A 270 10.95 12.97 -0.16
C SER A 270 10.04 12.44 0.95
N GLN A 271 9.97 13.15 2.09
CA GLN A 271 9.12 12.76 3.22
C GLN A 271 7.65 12.57 2.79
N ASP A 272 7.11 13.51 2.00
CA ASP A 272 5.72 13.45 1.52
C ASP A 272 5.49 12.24 0.62
N ALA A 273 6.40 11.99 -0.30
CA ALA A 273 6.27 10.88 -1.21
C ALA A 273 6.48 9.53 -0.52
N ALA A 274 7.40 9.45 0.45
CA ALA A 274 7.63 8.27 1.28
C ALA A 274 6.41 7.96 2.16
N PHE A 275 5.86 8.97 2.83
CA PHE A 275 4.64 8.86 3.64
C PHE A 275 3.45 8.35 2.81
N ARG A 276 3.26 8.92 1.62
CA ARG A 276 2.24 8.44 0.67
C ARG A 276 2.49 6.97 0.31
N CYS A 277 3.69 6.59 -0.13
CA CYS A 277 3.98 5.20 -0.50
C CYS A 277 3.74 4.22 0.66
N LEU A 278 4.07 4.63 1.88
CA LEU A 278 3.83 3.86 3.10
C LEU A 278 2.32 3.63 3.31
N LEU A 279 1.50 4.67 3.24
CA LEU A 279 0.05 4.55 3.42
C LEU A 279 -0.65 3.78 2.29
N GLU A 280 -0.17 3.91 1.05
CA GLU A 280 -0.70 3.12 -0.08
C GLU A 280 -0.47 1.62 0.12
N SER A 281 0.67 1.26 0.71
CA SER A 281 1.05 -0.14 0.90
C SER A 281 0.53 -0.71 2.23
N PHE A 282 0.41 0.14 3.26
CA PHE A 282 0.00 -0.23 4.61
C PHE A 282 -1.16 0.66 5.11
N PRO A 283 -2.35 0.62 4.47
CA PRO A 283 -3.48 1.46 4.86
C PRO A 283 -3.98 1.17 6.28
N ARG A 284 -3.62 0.01 6.85
CA ARG A 284 -3.84 -0.37 8.26
C ARG A 284 -3.29 0.63 9.26
N ILE A 285 -2.21 1.34 8.93
CA ILE A 285 -1.61 2.35 9.80
C ILE A 285 -2.65 3.42 10.20
N LEU A 286 -3.55 3.78 9.29
CA LEU A 286 -4.61 4.77 9.54
C LEU A 286 -5.66 4.30 10.54
N LEU A 287 -5.72 3.01 10.86
CA LEU A 287 -6.64 2.46 11.86
C LEU A 287 -6.00 2.37 13.25
N LEU A 288 -4.68 2.45 13.35
CA LEU A 288 -3.97 2.32 14.62
C LEU A 288 -4.28 3.50 15.56
N SER A 289 -4.19 3.24 16.86
CA SER A 289 -4.27 4.30 17.88
C SER A 289 -2.95 5.07 17.93
N LEU A 290 -3.03 6.40 17.85
CA LEU A 290 -1.85 7.25 18.01
C LEU A 290 -1.19 7.01 19.37
N LYS A 291 -1.94 7.23 20.45
CA LYS A 291 -1.46 7.18 21.84
C LYS A 291 -1.13 5.77 22.33
N ASN A 292 -1.94 4.78 21.95
CA ASN A 292 -1.83 3.43 22.54
C ASN A 292 -1.06 2.45 21.66
N HIS A 293 -0.68 2.83 20.43
CA HIS A 293 0.01 1.95 19.49
C HIS A 293 1.23 2.60 18.85
N ILE A 294 1.03 3.68 18.07
CA ILE A 294 2.14 4.31 17.33
C ILE A 294 3.16 4.93 18.29
N SER A 295 2.73 5.78 19.23
CA SER A 295 3.65 6.42 20.19
C SER A 295 4.46 5.40 21.01
N PRO A 296 3.86 4.34 21.62
CA PRO A 296 4.63 3.32 22.33
C PRO A 296 5.69 2.60 21.50
N ILE A 297 5.47 2.41 20.19
CA ILE A 297 6.48 1.83 19.29
C ILE A 297 7.64 2.81 19.11
N LEU A 298 7.34 4.08 18.80
CA LEU A 298 8.36 5.11 18.60
C LEU A 298 9.16 5.36 19.88
N ASP A 299 8.49 5.43 21.04
CA ASP A 299 9.11 5.60 22.35
C ASP A 299 10.03 4.41 22.65
N PHE A 300 9.59 3.19 22.35
CA PHE A 300 10.44 2.01 22.53
C PHE A 300 11.70 2.06 21.66
N LEU A 301 11.57 2.43 20.37
CA LEU A 301 12.72 2.58 19.48
C LEU A 301 13.71 3.64 19.99
N GLN A 302 13.22 4.76 20.52
CA GLN A 302 14.08 5.78 21.15
C GLN A 302 14.76 5.25 22.41
N ASN A 303 14.03 4.54 23.28
CA ASN A 303 14.55 4.00 24.53
C ASN A 303 15.66 2.95 24.34
N ILE A 304 15.66 2.23 23.21
CA ILE A 304 16.77 1.31 22.88
C ILE A 304 17.97 2.02 22.25
N GLY A 305 17.93 3.36 22.11
CA GLY A 305 19.05 4.18 21.65
C GLY A 305 18.98 4.64 20.19
N ILE A 306 17.84 4.49 19.51
CA ILE A 306 17.69 4.92 18.11
C ILE A 306 17.32 6.41 18.08
N PRO A 307 18.10 7.26 17.40
CA PRO A 307 17.79 8.68 17.28
C PRO A 307 16.44 8.92 16.57
N ALA A 308 15.65 9.88 17.06
CA ALA A 308 14.30 10.14 16.54
C ALA A 308 14.27 10.46 15.04
N ASP A 309 15.29 11.18 14.54
CA ASP A 309 15.46 11.53 13.12
C ASP A 309 15.80 10.31 12.24
N ARG A 310 16.20 9.19 12.84
CA ARG A 310 16.53 7.94 12.13
C ARG A 310 15.43 6.90 12.12
N ILE A 311 14.44 7.04 13.01
CA ILE A 311 13.27 6.13 13.06
C ILE A 311 12.50 6.06 11.74
N PRO A 312 12.28 7.17 10.98
CA PRO A 312 11.59 7.09 9.69
C PRO A 312 12.27 6.10 8.73
N ASN A 313 13.60 6.02 8.75
CA ASN A 313 14.36 5.10 7.90
C ASN A 313 14.14 3.64 8.30
N ILE A 314 14.03 3.36 9.61
CA ILE A 314 13.73 2.01 10.10
C ILE A 314 12.34 1.59 9.66
N ILE A 315 11.37 2.48 9.79
CA ILE A 315 9.99 2.24 9.37
C ILE A 315 9.92 2.00 7.87
N LEU A 316 10.61 2.81 7.06
CA LEU A 316 10.61 2.62 5.61
C LEU A 316 11.33 1.33 5.18
N ALA A 317 12.40 0.92 5.87
CA ALA A 317 13.11 -0.33 5.61
C ALA A 317 12.40 -1.58 6.15
N PHE A 318 11.50 -1.43 7.12
CA PHE A 318 10.73 -2.55 7.63
C PHE A 318 9.35 -2.11 8.14
N PRO A 319 8.43 -1.71 7.23
CA PRO A 319 7.13 -1.16 7.59
C PRO A 319 6.26 -2.03 8.51
N PRO A 320 6.30 -3.38 8.45
CA PRO A 320 5.53 -4.23 9.36
C PRO A 320 5.76 -3.94 10.85
N ILE A 321 6.90 -3.36 11.21
CA ILE A 321 7.20 -2.95 12.60
C ILE A 321 6.10 -2.07 13.21
N LEU A 322 5.43 -1.24 12.40
CA LEU A 322 4.34 -0.38 12.86
C LEU A 322 3.02 -1.12 13.10
N LEU A 323 2.87 -2.34 12.58
CA LEU A 323 1.68 -3.16 12.75
C LEU A 323 1.81 -4.11 13.95
N TRP A 324 3.01 -4.23 14.52
CA TRP A 324 3.25 -5.03 15.71
C TRP A 324 2.83 -4.27 16.96
N ASN A 325 2.34 -5.01 17.96
CA ASN A 325 2.21 -4.42 19.29
C ASN A 325 3.58 -4.28 19.97
N VAL A 326 3.70 -3.36 20.92
CA VAL A 326 4.98 -3.08 21.61
C VAL A 326 5.56 -4.29 22.33
N ARG A 327 4.72 -5.24 22.78
CA ARG A 327 5.18 -6.49 23.43
C ARG A 327 5.92 -7.38 22.44
N LEU A 328 5.35 -7.58 21.25
CA LEU A 328 6.00 -8.33 20.18
C LEU A 328 7.32 -7.69 19.77
N LEU A 329 7.34 -6.37 19.56
CA LEU A 329 8.56 -5.64 19.23
C LEU A 329 9.65 -5.84 20.30
N LYS A 330 9.31 -5.73 21.58
CA LYS A 330 10.22 -6.04 22.70
C LYS A 330 10.76 -7.46 22.63
N THR A 331 9.89 -8.45 22.43
CA THR A 331 10.30 -9.85 22.31
C THR A 331 11.26 -10.07 21.14
N ARG A 332 10.99 -9.46 19.97
CA ARG A 332 11.85 -9.55 18.79
C ARG A 332 13.23 -8.94 19.00
N VAL A 333 13.29 -7.78 19.67
CA VAL A 333 14.56 -7.14 20.02
C VAL A 333 15.31 -7.98 21.06
N LEU A 334 14.64 -8.50 22.09
CA LEU A 334 15.27 -9.36 23.10
C LEU A 334 15.78 -10.68 22.51
N ALA A 335 15.14 -11.21 21.46
CA ALA A 335 15.64 -12.40 20.76
C ALA A 335 17.02 -12.15 20.09
N LEU A 336 17.35 -10.90 19.76
CA LEU A 336 18.70 -10.52 19.31
C LEU A 336 19.75 -10.67 20.43
N ASN A 337 19.35 -10.72 21.70
CA ASN A 337 20.27 -10.99 22.81
C ASN A 337 20.71 -12.45 22.88
N GLN A 338 19.90 -13.37 22.35
CA GLN A 338 20.20 -14.80 22.31
C GLN A 338 21.16 -15.15 21.16
N ILE A 339 21.38 -14.19 20.27
CA ILE A 339 22.33 -14.24 19.17
C ILE A 339 23.70 -13.83 19.73
N ASP A 340 24.62 -14.79 19.80
CA ASP A 340 25.98 -14.58 20.32
C ASP A 340 26.82 -13.82 19.26
N GLY A 341 27.30 -12.62 19.59
CA GLY A 341 28.16 -11.79 18.72
C GLY A 341 27.91 -10.27 18.74
N VAL A 342 29.03 -9.50 18.73
CA VAL A 342 29.21 -8.03 18.66
C VAL A 342 28.58 -7.25 19.83
N ASP A 343 29.23 -6.16 20.24
CA ASP A 343 28.72 -5.19 21.24
C ASP A 343 27.21 -5.08 21.13
N LYS A 344 26.49 -5.22 22.26
CA LYS A 344 25.03 -5.27 22.40
C LYS A 344 24.30 -3.97 21.97
N ASP A 345 24.88 -3.25 21.03
CA ASP A 345 24.38 -2.07 20.35
C ASP A 345 23.37 -2.45 19.26
N TYR A 346 22.21 -2.95 19.73
CA TYR A 346 21.07 -3.29 18.87
C TYR A 346 20.55 -2.07 18.10
N ALA A 347 20.73 -0.85 18.64
CA ALA A 347 20.39 0.37 17.94
C ALA A 347 21.19 0.50 16.64
N LYS A 348 22.51 0.31 16.68
CA LYS A 348 23.36 0.33 15.48
C LYS A 348 23.02 -0.78 14.50
N LEU A 349 22.70 -1.97 14.99
CA LEU A 349 22.26 -3.08 14.15
C LEU A 349 20.94 -2.74 13.44
N MET A 350 19.93 -2.28 14.18
CA MET A 350 18.63 -1.90 13.63
C MET A 350 18.71 -0.69 12.70
N LEU A 351 19.59 0.27 12.95
CA LEU A 351 19.83 1.41 12.04
C LEU A 351 20.33 0.95 10.65
N LYS A 352 20.98 -0.22 10.59
CA LYS A 352 21.55 -0.76 9.36
C LYS A 352 20.66 -1.83 8.73
N TYR A 353 20.08 -2.70 9.55
CA TYR A 353 19.34 -3.88 9.14
C TYR A 353 18.05 -4.05 9.96
N PRO A 354 17.03 -3.18 9.81
CA PRO A 354 15.75 -3.28 10.52
C PRO A 354 15.07 -4.66 10.42
N TRP A 355 15.20 -5.31 9.27
CA TRP A 355 14.68 -6.65 8.98
C TRP A 355 15.29 -7.75 9.85
N VAL A 356 16.36 -7.51 10.61
CA VAL A 356 16.91 -8.49 11.56
C VAL A 356 15.89 -8.93 12.62
N LEU A 357 14.78 -8.18 12.75
CA LEU A 357 13.66 -8.52 13.62
C LEU A 357 12.71 -9.57 13.03
N SER A 358 12.83 -9.94 11.75
CA SER A 358 11.99 -10.96 11.13
C SER A 358 12.29 -12.36 11.70
N THR A 359 11.28 -13.23 11.74
CA THR A 359 11.45 -14.63 12.16
C THR A 359 12.48 -15.36 11.32
N SER A 360 12.35 -15.28 10.00
CA SER A 360 13.15 -16.10 9.11
C SER A 360 14.62 -15.69 9.15
N ILE A 361 14.91 -14.40 9.34
CA ILE A 361 16.29 -13.92 9.53
C ILE A 361 16.85 -14.37 10.88
N GLN A 362 16.07 -14.30 11.96
CA GLN A 362 16.51 -14.75 13.28
C GLN A 362 16.77 -16.27 13.33
N GLU A 363 15.90 -17.06 12.72
CA GLU A 363 16.03 -18.52 12.64
C GLU A 363 17.25 -18.91 11.79
N ASN A 364 17.39 -18.35 10.60
CA ASN A 364 18.55 -18.59 9.74
C ASN A 364 19.87 -18.19 10.44
N TYR A 365 19.89 -17.07 11.17
CA TYR A 365 21.08 -16.68 11.93
C TYR A 365 21.42 -17.71 13.02
N LYS A 366 20.43 -18.22 13.75
CA LYS A 366 20.65 -19.27 14.77
C LYS A 366 21.25 -20.53 14.15
N GLU A 367 20.74 -20.96 13.00
CA GLU A 367 21.28 -22.11 12.27
C GLU A 367 22.72 -21.89 11.82
N ILE A 368 23.05 -20.71 11.27
CA ILE A 368 24.42 -20.37 10.88
C ILE A 368 25.36 -20.41 12.08
N VAL A 369 24.97 -19.80 13.21
CA VAL A 369 25.80 -19.80 14.42
C VAL A 369 25.97 -21.21 14.97
N PHE A 370 24.91 -22.01 15.00
CA PHE A 370 24.99 -23.41 15.39
C PHE A 370 25.94 -24.20 14.48
N PHE A 371 25.83 -24.03 13.17
CA PHE A 371 26.74 -24.64 12.20
C PHE A 371 28.19 -24.21 12.45
N LEU A 372 28.47 -22.91 12.59
CA LEU A 372 29.82 -22.41 12.84
C LEU A 372 30.42 -22.95 14.15
N TYR A 373 29.60 -23.10 15.20
CA TYR A 373 30.04 -23.75 16.44
C TYR A 373 30.26 -25.26 16.29
N SER A 374 29.45 -25.94 15.47
CA SER A 374 29.63 -27.37 15.18
C SER A 374 30.86 -27.64 14.31
N VAL A 375 31.26 -26.67 13.48
CA VAL A 375 32.41 -26.74 12.58
C VAL A 375 33.69 -26.22 13.24
N LYS A 376 33.67 -25.90 14.54
CA LYS A 376 34.91 -25.63 15.30
C LYS A 376 35.86 -26.85 15.23
N VAL A 377 36.80 -26.75 14.29
CA VAL A 377 38.14 -27.36 14.26
C VAL A 377 38.99 -26.77 15.39
#